data_AF-A0A2H6NLR4-F1
#
_entry.id   AF-A0A2H6NLR4-F1
#
_cell.length_a   1.000
_cell.length_b   1.000
_cell.length_c   1.000
_cell.angle_alpha   90.00
_cell.angle_beta   90.00
_cell.angle_gamma   90.00
#
_symmetry.space_group_name_H-M   'P 1'
#
loop_
_entity.id
_entity.type
_entity.pdbx_description
1 polymer ?
#
loop_
_entity_poly.entity_id
_entity_poly.type
_entity_poly.pdbx_seq_one_letter_code
_entity_poly.pdbx_strand_id
1 'polypeptide(L)'
;IGRKSNISLVTAAGLLIILIALSYLLTFFRRSRNKYLHHKDIKIYLFQLLSLVASTYIVNSTHSSLQSKQGLPIINQVISWMTLVSSLIVPLLSPTFLFLRLLSILLSLMSTYLLLSTGYEALFPLALALLMFVWIDTEQEAIQQYGIPFKPKLAALSFSYTTDTPQFRPLHVDDIRRAFFFVFFIVTAFFGTGNIASINSFDPTSVY
;
A
#
# COMPACT_ATOMS: atom_id res chain seq x y z
N ILE A 1 -29.66 9.51 -3.38
CA ILE A 1 -29.27 8.62 -2.26
C ILE A 1 -27.75 8.54 -2.28
N GLY A 2 -27.06 9.40 -1.53
CA GLY A 2 -25.59 9.44 -1.49
C GLY A 2 -25.14 9.24 -0.06
N ARG A 3 -24.26 8.25 0.19
CA ARG A 3 -23.60 8.09 1.49
C ARG A 3 -22.91 9.41 1.84
N LYS A 4 -23.12 9.91 3.06
CA LYS A 4 -22.40 11.09 3.55
C LYS A 4 -20.91 10.75 3.58
N SER A 5 -20.11 11.53 2.85
CA SER A 5 -18.64 11.41 2.88
C SER A 5 -18.15 11.62 4.31
N ASN A 6 -17.34 10.69 4.82
CA ASN A 6 -16.75 10.79 6.14
C ASN A 6 -15.25 11.03 6.00
N ILE A 7 -14.89 12.28 5.74
CA ILE A 7 -13.50 12.68 5.47
C ILE A 7 -12.61 12.47 6.70
N SER A 8 -13.18 12.50 7.91
CA SER A 8 -12.46 12.18 9.15
C SER A 8 -11.87 10.76 9.16
N LEU A 9 -12.51 9.80 8.47
CA LEU A 9 -11.94 8.45 8.32
C LEU A 9 -10.79 8.44 7.30
N VAL A 10 -10.88 9.23 6.24
CA VAL A 10 -9.81 9.37 5.24
C VAL A 10 -8.58 10.02 5.89
N THR A 11 -8.78 11.04 6.74
CA THR A 11 -7.67 11.64 7.49
C THR A 11 -7.07 10.69 8.51
N ALA A 12 -7.91 9.93 9.23
CA ALA A 12 -7.43 8.91 10.15
C ALA A 12 -6.59 7.85 9.42
N ALA A 13 -7.02 7.39 8.24
CA ALA A 13 -6.25 6.46 7.42
C ALA A 13 -4.89 7.03 7.01
N GLY A 14 -4.85 8.28 6.54
CA GLY A 14 -3.62 8.99 6.20
C GLY A 14 -2.66 9.15 7.39
N LEU A 15 -3.18 9.50 8.57
CA LEU A 15 -2.37 9.61 9.79
C LEU A 15 -1.82 8.25 10.25
N LEU A 16 -2.65 7.21 10.26
CA LEU A 16 -2.24 5.87 10.67
C LEU A 16 -1.09 5.34 9.80
N ILE A 17 -1.20 5.48 8.48
CA ILE A 17 -0.16 4.99 7.59
C ILE A 17 1.14 5.80 7.70
N ILE A 18 1.06 7.12 7.94
CA ILE A 18 2.25 7.95 8.24
C ILE A 18 2.94 7.43 9.51
N LEU A 19 2.18 7.16 10.57
CA LEU A 19 2.74 6.65 11.83
C LEU A 19 3.39 5.27 11.66
N ILE A 20 2.73 4.36 10.93
CA ILE A 20 3.25 3.02 10.65
C ILE A 20 4.53 3.11 9.79
N ALA A 21 4.52 3.93 8.74
CA ALA A 21 5.69 4.10 7.88
C ALA A 21 6.88 4.74 8.62
N LEU A 22 6.63 5.78 9.42
CA LEU A 22 7.67 6.42 10.23
C LEU A 22 8.25 5.46 11.28
N SER A 23 7.40 4.73 12.01
CA SER A 23 7.87 3.75 13.00
C SER A 23 8.67 2.62 12.35
N TYR A 24 8.23 2.11 11.20
CA TYR A 24 8.98 1.11 10.44
C TYR A 24 10.32 1.64 9.95
N LEU A 25 10.35 2.83 9.33
CA LEU A 25 11.60 3.43 8.86
C LEU A 25 12.56 3.70 10.03
N LEU A 26 12.08 4.26 11.15
CA LEU A 26 12.90 4.53 12.33
C LEU A 26 13.49 3.26 12.95
N THR A 27 12.69 2.20 13.09
CA THR A 27 13.18 0.90 13.60
C THR A 27 14.19 0.29 12.64
N PHE A 28 13.95 0.37 11.34
CA PHE A 28 14.88 -0.08 10.30
C PHE A 28 16.19 0.72 10.35
N PHE A 29 16.15 2.05 10.44
CA PHE A 29 17.35 2.90 10.55
C PHE A 29 18.16 2.57 11.81
N ARG A 30 17.49 2.41 12.96
CA ARG A 30 18.15 2.03 14.22
C ARG A 30 18.82 0.66 14.11
N ARG A 31 18.16 -0.32 13.49
CA ARG A 31 18.69 -1.68 13.31
C ARG A 31 19.79 -1.78 12.26
N SER A 32 19.71 -0.97 11.20
CA SER A 32 20.54 -1.12 10.00
C SER A 32 21.92 -0.43 10.06
N ARG A 33 22.23 0.37 11.10
CA ARG A 33 23.50 1.10 11.31
C ARG A 33 24.21 1.51 10.00
N ASN A 34 23.47 2.18 9.11
CA ASN A 34 23.92 2.81 7.85
C ASN A 34 24.53 1.93 6.74
N LYS A 35 24.54 0.59 6.84
CA LYS A 35 25.18 -0.25 5.80
C LYS A 35 24.36 -0.48 4.52
N TYR A 36 23.04 -0.27 4.55
CA TYR A 36 22.15 -0.73 3.48
C TYR A 36 21.27 0.34 2.82
N LEU A 37 21.17 1.54 3.40
CA LEU A 37 20.35 2.63 2.87
C LEU A 37 21.24 3.75 2.33
N HIS A 38 21.17 4.01 1.03
CA HIS A 38 21.84 5.16 0.44
C HIS A 38 21.06 6.44 0.74
N HIS A 39 21.78 7.56 0.73
CA HIS A 39 21.18 8.90 0.89
C HIS A 39 20.07 9.19 -0.14
N LYS A 40 20.11 8.52 -1.30
CA LYS A 40 19.08 8.60 -2.34
C LYS A 40 17.76 7.97 -1.88
N ASP A 41 17.82 6.82 -1.20
CA ASP A 41 16.64 6.08 -0.74
C ASP A 41 15.86 6.88 0.31
N ILE A 42 16.57 7.55 1.22
CA ILE A 42 15.97 8.44 2.23
C ILE A 42 15.15 9.55 1.56
N LYS A 43 15.68 10.16 0.48
CA LYS A 43 14.98 11.21 -0.26
C LYS A 43 13.70 10.69 -0.92
N ILE A 44 13.71 9.46 -1.41
CA ILE A 44 12.53 8.81 -2.00
C ILE A 44 11.44 8.64 -0.94
N TYR A 45 11.76 8.08 0.23
CA TYR A 45 10.77 7.91 1.30
C TYR A 45 10.25 9.24 1.83
N LEU A 46 11.11 10.25 1.95
CA LEU A 46 10.69 11.59 2.36
C LEU A 46 9.73 12.22 1.34
N PHE A 47 10.01 12.08 0.05
CA PHE A 47 9.11 12.53 -1.01
C PHE A 47 7.75 11.80 -0.96
N GLN A 48 7.76 10.47 -0.76
CA GLN A 48 6.53 9.67 -0.66
C GLN A 48 5.68 10.06 0.56
N LEU A 49 6.31 10.29 1.72
CA LEU A 49 5.63 10.79 2.91
C LEU A 49 5.04 12.19 2.69
N LEU A 50 5.79 13.09 2.04
CA LEU A 50 5.30 14.42 1.70
C LEU A 50 4.09 14.36 0.75
N SER A 51 4.17 13.51 -0.29
CA SER A 51 3.05 13.29 -1.22
C SER A 51 1.80 12.80 -0.48
N LEU A 52 1.97 11.88 0.46
CA LEU A 52 0.87 11.34 1.26
C LEU A 52 0.24 12.40 2.19
N VAL A 53 1.05 13.25 2.82
CA VAL A 53 0.58 14.40 3.60
C VAL A 53 -0.18 15.38 2.70
N ALA A 54 0.37 15.68 1.51
CA ALA A 54 -0.28 16.54 0.53
C ALA A 54 -1.63 15.96 0.07
N SER A 55 -1.72 14.66 -0.21
CA SER A 55 -2.98 13.98 -0.54
C SER A 55 -4.01 14.13 0.56
N THR A 56 -3.62 13.89 1.81
CA THR A 56 -4.52 14.02 2.97
C THR A 56 -5.02 15.46 3.11
N TYR A 57 -4.13 16.44 2.95
CA TYR A 57 -4.50 17.86 2.97
C TYR A 57 -5.46 18.23 1.83
N ILE A 58 -5.16 17.79 0.60
CA ILE A 58 -5.95 18.09 -0.60
C ILE A 58 -7.36 17.52 -0.50
N VAL A 59 -7.53 16.30 0.04
CA VAL A 59 -8.87 15.73 0.27
C VAL A 59 -9.70 16.62 1.19
N ASN A 60 -9.13 17.10 2.31
CA ASN A 60 -9.83 18.01 3.21
C ASN A 60 -10.13 19.37 2.58
N SER A 61 -9.14 19.95 1.90
CA SER A 61 -9.28 21.24 1.21
C SER A 61 -10.38 21.16 0.14
N THR A 62 -10.36 20.09 -0.65
CA THR A 62 -11.37 19.83 -1.69
C THR A 62 -12.74 19.65 -1.08
N HIS A 63 -12.86 18.89 0.01
CA HIS A 63 -14.13 18.74 0.71
C HIS A 63 -14.68 20.06 1.23
N SER A 64 -13.83 20.89 1.85
CA SER A 64 -14.21 22.21 2.36
C SER A 64 -14.66 23.16 1.24
N SER A 65 -13.94 23.18 0.11
CA SER A 65 -14.28 24.02 -1.05
C SER A 65 -15.59 23.60 -1.73
N LEU A 66 -15.88 22.30 -1.76
CA LEU A 66 -17.15 21.77 -2.27
C LEU A 66 -18.31 22.09 -1.31
N GLN A 67 -18.09 22.00 0.01
CA GLN A 67 -19.08 22.42 1.00
C GLN A 67 -19.41 23.92 0.90
N SER A 68 -18.40 24.76 0.63
CA SER A 68 -18.58 26.20 0.41
C SER A 68 -19.08 26.57 -0.98
N LYS A 69 -19.38 25.58 -1.85
CA LYS A 69 -19.84 25.74 -3.25
C LYS A 69 -18.87 26.54 -4.13
N GLN A 70 -17.58 26.56 -3.78
CA GLN A 70 -16.54 27.27 -4.53
C GLN A 70 -15.95 26.44 -5.68
N GLY A 71 -16.45 25.22 -5.89
CA GLY A 71 -16.00 24.32 -6.95
C GLY A 71 -14.71 23.60 -6.57
N LEU A 72 -13.92 23.21 -7.58
CA LEU A 72 -12.68 22.45 -7.39
C LEU A 72 -11.47 23.37 -7.59
N PRO A 73 -10.69 23.68 -6.54
CA PRO A 73 -9.54 24.58 -6.67
C PRO A 73 -8.52 24.07 -7.69
N ILE A 74 -8.05 24.94 -8.59
CA ILE A 74 -7.09 24.58 -9.66
C ILE A 74 -5.80 24.02 -9.06
N ILE A 75 -5.32 24.59 -7.94
CA ILE A 75 -4.12 24.11 -7.25
C ILE A 75 -4.30 22.65 -6.79
N ASN A 76 -5.47 22.31 -6.23
CA ASN A 76 -5.77 20.94 -5.80
C ASN A 76 -5.77 19.97 -7.00
N GLN A 77 -6.29 20.40 -8.15
CA GLN A 77 -6.27 19.60 -9.37
C GLN A 77 -4.84 19.31 -9.83
N VAL A 78 -4.00 20.35 -9.96
CA VAL A 78 -2.62 20.21 -10.41
C VAL A 78 -1.84 19.27 -9.49
N ILE A 79 -1.92 19.46 -8.17
CA ILE A 79 -1.19 18.60 -7.23
C ILE A 79 -1.73 17.18 -7.28
N SER A 80 -3.05 16.97 -7.38
CA SER A 80 -3.64 15.63 -7.49
C SER A 80 -3.14 14.86 -8.73
N TRP A 81 -3.07 15.53 -9.88
CA TRP A 81 -2.52 14.94 -11.11
C TRP A 81 -1.03 14.62 -10.98
N MET A 82 -0.25 15.52 -10.39
CA MET A 82 1.18 15.27 -10.14
C MET A 82 1.40 14.11 -9.16
N THR A 83 0.58 14.02 -8.12
CA THR A 83 0.59 12.89 -7.18
C THR A 83 0.23 11.57 -7.87
N LEU A 84 -0.76 11.58 -8.76
CA LEU A 84 -1.16 10.39 -9.53
C LEU A 84 -0.03 9.88 -10.42
N VAL A 85 0.66 10.77 -11.14
CA VAL A 85 1.77 10.38 -12.02
C VAL A 85 2.97 9.92 -11.19
N SER A 86 3.32 10.67 -10.13
CA SER A 86 4.47 10.33 -9.29
C SER A 86 4.28 9.03 -8.51
N SER A 87 3.06 8.65 -8.12
CA SER A 87 2.82 7.40 -7.39
C SER A 87 3.16 6.15 -8.20
N LEU A 88 3.10 6.21 -9.54
CA LEU A 88 3.48 5.11 -10.41
C LEU A 88 4.99 5.06 -10.67
N ILE A 89 5.65 6.22 -10.75
CA ILE A 89 7.06 6.32 -11.12
C ILE A 89 7.97 6.09 -9.91
N VAL A 90 7.66 6.70 -8.76
CA VAL A 90 8.56 6.73 -7.60
C VAL A 90 8.88 5.34 -7.03
N PRO A 91 7.93 4.39 -6.92
CA PRO A 91 8.24 3.03 -6.44
C PRO A 91 9.23 2.27 -7.32
N LEU A 92 9.34 2.62 -8.61
CA LEU A 92 10.30 1.99 -9.52
C LEU A 92 11.75 2.40 -9.21
N LEU A 93 11.94 3.53 -8.54
CA LEU A 93 13.25 4.04 -8.10
C LEU A 93 13.65 3.55 -6.71
N SER A 94 12.75 2.82 -6.03
CA SER A 94 12.94 2.36 -4.65
C SER A 94 14.02 1.27 -4.54
N PRO A 95 14.62 1.08 -3.34
CA PRO A 95 15.67 0.09 -3.14
C PRO A 95 15.20 -1.34 -3.43
N THR A 96 16.13 -2.23 -3.76
CA THR A 96 15.83 -3.60 -4.17
C THR A 96 15.44 -4.55 -3.03
N PHE A 97 15.61 -4.13 -1.77
CA PHE A 97 15.23 -4.92 -0.60
C PHE A 97 13.70 -5.08 -0.53
N LEU A 98 13.21 -6.32 -0.43
CA LEU A 98 11.79 -6.64 -0.54
C LEU A 98 10.89 -5.76 0.34
N PHE A 99 11.15 -5.70 1.66
CA PHE A 99 10.26 -4.98 2.58
C PHE A 99 10.30 -3.45 2.39
N LEU A 100 11.48 -2.91 2.11
CA LEU A 100 11.65 -1.50 1.79
C LEU A 100 10.94 -1.13 0.48
N ARG A 101 11.04 -2.00 -0.53
CA ARG A 101 10.33 -1.86 -1.80
C ARG A 101 8.82 -1.95 -1.62
N LEU A 102 8.33 -2.91 -0.83
CA LEU A 102 6.91 -3.08 -0.54
C LEU A 102 6.34 -1.86 0.20
N LEU A 103 7.07 -1.33 1.19
CA LEU A 103 6.69 -0.09 1.86
C LEU A 103 6.63 1.09 0.89
N SER A 104 7.61 1.19 -0.02
CA SER A 104 7.64 2.25 -1.03
C SER A 104 6.44 2.15 -1.98
N ILE A 105 6.10 0.96 -2.44
CA ILE A 105 4.90 0.71 -3.25
C ILE A 105 3.64 1.10 -2.48
N LEU A 106 3.52 0.66 -1.22
CA LEU A 106 2.37 0.96 -0.37
C LEU A 106 2.19 2.47 -0.17
N LEU A 107 3.25 3.20 0.21
CA LEU A 107 3.20 4.64 0.44
C LEU A 107 2.77 5.42 -0.80
N SER A 108 3.34 5.09 -1.96
CA SER A 108 2.99 5.74 -3.22
C SER A 108 1.54 5.47 -3.61
N LEU A 109 1.11 4.20 -3.62
CA LEU A 109 -0.26 3.85 -4.00
C LEU A 109 -1.29 4.42 -3.03
N MET A 110 -0.96 4.51 -1.74
CA MET A 110 -1.84 5.09 -0.73
C MET A 110 -2.06 6.58 -0.91
N SER A 111 -1.04 7.32 -1.37
CA SER A 111 -1.20 8.74 -1.73
C SER A 111 -2.30 8.92 -2.79
N THR A 112 -2.30 8.11 -3.84
CA THR A 112 -3.35 8.12 -4.87
C THR A 112 -4.68 7.60 -4.34
N TYR A 113 -4.67 6.51 -3.57
CA TYR A 113 -5.90 5.90 -3.06
C TYR A 113 -6.66 6.84 -2.12
N LEU A 114 -5.96 7.62 -1.27
CA LEU A 114 -6.57 8.63 -0.42
C LEU A 114 -7.27 9.72 -1.24
N LEU A 115 -6.67 10.19 -2.35
CA LEU A 115 -7.28 11.20 -3.23
C LEU A 115 -8.60 10.69 -3.85
N LEU A 116 -8.70 9.39 -4.09
CA LEU A 116 -9.89 8.75 -4.67
C LEU A 116 -10.94 8.34 -3.62
N SER A 117 -10.58 8.38 -2.34
CA SER A 117 -11.44 7.90 -1.25
C SER A 117 -12.28 9.03 -0.64
N THR A 118 -13.54 8.72 -0.32
CA THR A 118 -14.49 9.67 0.28
C THR A 118 -14.99 9.23 1.66
N GLY A 119 -14.55 8.07 2.16
CA GLY A 119 -14.98 7.53 3.45
C GLY A 119 -14.13 6.37 3.98
N TYR A 120 -14.79 5.36 4.57
CA TYR A 120 -14.14 4.24 5.25
C TYR A 120 -13.26 3.37 4.34
N GLU A 121 -13.52 3.39 3.04
CA GLU A 121 -12.75 2.67 2.03
C GLU A 121 -11.25 3.00 2.06
N ALA A 122 -10.88 4.20 2.52
CA ALA A 122 -9.50 4.65 2.74
C ALA A 122 -8.69 3.74 3.67
N LEU A 123 -9.34 3.06 4.62
CA LEU A 123 -8.68 2.17 5.58
C LEU A 123 -8.38 0.78 5.01
N PHE A 124 -9.05 0.40 3.91
CA PHE A 124 -8.97 -0.95 3.40
C PHE A 124 -7.57 -1.35 2.90
N PRO A 125 -6.85 -0.56 2.07
CA PRO A 125 -5.54 -1.00 1.62
C PRO A 125 -4.54 -1.06 2.77
N LEU A 126 -4.72 -0.25 3.82
CA LEU A 126 -3.94 -0.36 5.05
C LEU A 126 -4.21 -1.69 5.75
N ALA A 127 -5.49 -2.04 5.97
CA ALA A 127 -5.87 -3.30 6.59
C ALA A 127 -5.39 -4.52 5.77
N LEU A 128 -5.52 -4.46 4.44
CA LEU A 128 -5.04 -5.49 3.52
C LEU A 128 -3.51 -5.64 3.62
N ALA A 129 -2.77 -4.53 3.62
CA ALA A 129 -1.31 -4.56 3.73
C ALA A 129 -0.84 -5.14 5.07
N LEU A 130 -1.51 -4.80 6.18
CA LEU A 130 -1.23 -5.37 7.49
C LEU A 130 -1.54 -6.87 7.53
N LEU A 131 -2.66 -7.30 6.95
CA LEU A 131 -3.02 -8.71 6.87
C LEU A 131 -2.00 -9.50 6.05
N MET A 132 -1.55 -8.96 4.90
CA MET A 132 -0.48 -9.56 4.11
C MET A 132 0.84 -9.63 4.87
N PHE A 133 1.17 -8.59 5.64
CA PHE A 133 2.39 -8.57 6.46
C PHE A 133 2.36 -9.64 7.56
N VAL A 134 1.26 -9.73 8.30
CA VAL A 134 1.04 -10.77 9.32
C VAL A 134 1.11 -12.15 8.68
N TRP A 135 0.49 -12.34 7.51
CA TRP A 135 0.55 -13.62 6.81
C TRP A 135 1.99 -14.00 6.43
N ILE A 136 2.79 -13.06 5.91
CA ILE A 136 4.21 -13.30 5.61
C ILE A 136 4.97 -13.72 6.88
N ASP A 137 4.71 -13.07 8.01
CA ASP A 137 5.35 -13.40 9.29
C ASP A 137 4.98 -14.81 9.77
N THR A 138 3.68 -15.16 9.75
CA THR A 138 3.23 -16.52 10.10
C THR A 138 3.80 -17.60 9.18
N GLU A 139 3.97 -17.30 7.89
CA GLU A 139 4.57 -18.23 6.94
C GLU A 139 6.08 -18.39 7.22
N GLN A 140 6.77 -17.35 7.69
CA GLN A 140 8.16 -17.46 8.12
C GLN A 140 8.31 -18.35 9.35
N GLU A 141 7.45 -18.19 10.36
CA GLU A 141 7.47 -19.01 11.57
C GLU A 141 7.14 -20.49 11.27
N ALA A 142 6.16 -20.75 10.40
CA ALA A 142 5.80 -22.11 10.00
C ALA A 142 6.99 -22.85 9.36
N ILE A 143 7.75 -22.20 8.48
CA ILE A 143 8.93 -22.81 7.82
C ILE A 143 10.04 -23.14 8.83
N GLN A 144 10.24 -22.29 9.85
CA GLN A 144 11.27 -22.52 10.89
C GLN A 144 10.95 -23.77 11.72
N GLN A 145 9.67 -24.07 11.96
CA GLN A 145 9.24 -25.24 12.73
C GLN A 145 9.51 -26.57 12.01
N TYR A 146 9.58 -26.58 10.67
CA TYR A 146 9.93 -27.78 9.88
C TYR A 146 11.44 -28.06 9.82
N GLY A 147 12.26 -27.36 10.61
CA GLY A 147 13.69 -27.66 10.78
C GLY A 147 14.58 -27.32 9.56
N ILE A 148 14.03 -26.67 8.54
CA ILE A 148 14.82 -26.11 7.44
C ILE A 148 15.36 -24.76 7.91
N PRO A 149 16.67 -24.57 8.10
CA PRO A 149 17.23 -23.29 8.49
C PRO A 149 17.17 -22.33 7.31
N PHE A 150 15.99 -21.77 7.05
CA PHE A 150 15.86 -20.58 6.24
C PHE A 150 16.45 -19.44 7.08
N LYS A 151 17.77 -19.26 6.97
CA LYS A 151 18.48 -18.00 7.31
C LYS A 151 17.66 -16.80 6.83
N PRO A 152 17.88 -15.56 7.31
CA PRO A 152 17.04 -14.38 7.06
C PRO A 152 17.03 -13.92 5.58
N LYS A 153 16.60 -14.79 4.66
CA LYS A 153 16.71 -14.69 3.22
C LYS A 153 15.57 -13.84 2.66
N LEU A 154 14.43 -13.73 3.36
CA LEU A 154 13.32 -12.84 2.97
C LEU A 154 13.66 -11.37 3.24
N ALA A 155 14.18 -11.05 4.44
CA ALA A 155 14.59 -9.69 4.78
C ALA A 155 15.86 -9.25 4.01
N ALA A 156 16.74 -10.19 3.70
CA ALA A 156 17.88 -9.98 2.82
C ALA A 156 17.57 -10.20 1.33
N LEU A 157 16.31 -10.48 0.96
CA LEU A 157 15.93 -10.70 -0.44
C LEU A 157 16.08 -9.38 -1.18
N SER A 158 17.13 -9.31 -2.00
CA SER A 158 17.35 -8.18 -2.90
C SER A 158 16.97 -8.61 -4.31
N PHE A 159 16.10 -7.86 -4.97
CA PHE A 159 15.82 -8.00 -6.41
C PHE A 159 16.97 -7.47 -7.30
N SER A 160 18.21 -7.54 -6.82
CA SER A 160 19.39 -7.28 -7.65
C SER A 160 19.65 -8.51 -8.52
N TYR A 161 20.28 -8.31 -9.69
CA TYR A 161 20.70 -9.42 -10.54
C TYR A 161 21.80 -10.21 -9.83
N THR A 162 21.41 -11.19 -9.02
CA THR A 162 22.30 -12.24 -8.54
C THR A 162 22.07 -13.45 -9.44
N THR A 163 23.15 -14.01 -9.95
CA THR A 163 23.14 -15.28 -10.69
C THR A 163 22.83 -16.41 -9.71
N ASP A 164 21.56 -16.51 -9.31
CA ASP A 164 21.07 -17.62 -8.51
C ASP A 164 20.91 -18.81 -9.46
N THR A 165 21.81 -19.79 -9.37
CA THR A 165 21.64 -21.09 -10.01
C THR A 165 20.29 -21.66 -9.60
N PRO A 166 19.41 -22.04 -10.55
CA PRO A 166 18.08 -22.55 -10.22
C PRO A 166 18.22 -23.84 -9.43
N GLN A 167 17.97 -23.78 -8.12
CA GLN A 167 17.86 -24.98 -7.29
C GLN A 167 16.51 -25.64 -7.58
N PHE A 168 16.56 -26.87 -8.08
CA PHE A 168 15.37 -27.68 -8.27
C PHE A 168 14.78 -28.02 -6.90
N ARG A 169 13.61 -27.44 -6.60
CA ARG A 169 12.85 -27.73 -5.38
C ARG A 169 11.60 -28.53 -5.75
N PRO A 170 11.34 -29.71 -5.13
CA PRO A 170 10.12 -30.47 -5.37
C PRO A 170 8.89 -29.73 -4.86
N LEU A 171 7.75 -29.94 -5.51
CA LEU A 171 6.46 -29.35 -5.12
C LEU A 171 6.04 -29.85 -3.72
N HIS A 172 5.69 -28.93 -2.83
CA HIS A 172 5.25 -29.27 -1.48
C HIS A 172 3.82 -28.80 -1.22
N VAL A 173 3.14 -29.40 -0.24
CA VAL A 173 1.76 -29.00 0.15
C VAL A 173 1.72 -27.54 0.63
N ASP A 174 2.81 -27.04 1.21
CA ASP A 174 2.97 -25.62 1.55
C ASP A 174 2.82 -24.71 0.33
N ASP A 175 3.22 -25.14 -0.87
CA ASP A 175 3.10 -24.33 -2.08
C ASP A 175 1.63 -24.19 -2.50
N ILE A 176 0.78 -25.20 -2.24
CA ILE A 176 -0.68 -25.12 -2.43
C ILE A 176 -1.28 -24.11 -1.44
N ARG A 177 -0.88 -24.15 -0.16
CA ARG A 177 -1.32 -23.18 0.86
C ARG A 177 -0.96 -21.75 0.44
N ARG A 178 0.28 -21.52 0.00
CA ARG A 178 0.76 -20.20 -0.48
C ARG A 178 -0.02 -19.73 -1.71
N ALA A 179 -0.25 -20.60 -2.68
CA ALA A 179 -1.03 -20.28 -3.88
C ALA A 179 -2.49 -19.91 -3.52
N PHE A 180 -3.10 -20.65 -2.58
CA PHE A 180 -4.44 -20.34 -2.10
C PHE A 180 -4.50 -18.95 -1.46
N PHE A 181 -3.60 -18.62 -0.53
CA PHE A 181 -3.58 -17.30 0.11
C PHE A 181 -3.26 -16.17 -0.86
N PHE A 182 -2.41 -16.42 -1.85
CA PHE A 182 -2.15 -15.46 -2.92
C PHE A 182 -3.44 -15.12 -3.70
N VAL A 183 -4.18 -16.15 -4.14
CA VAL A 183 -5.48 -15.95 -4.82
C VAL A 183 -6.48 -15.28 -3.89
N PHE A 184 -6.54 -15.68 -2.62
CA PHE A 184 -7.39 -15.07 -1.60
C PHE A 184 -7.13 -13.56 -1.45
N PHE A 185 -5.86 -13.15 -1.40
CA PHE A 185 -5.50 -11.74 -1.32
C PHE A 185 -5.87 -10.97 -2.58
N ILE A 186 -5.69 -11.57 -3.76
CA ILE A 186 -6.12 -10.97 -5.03
C ILE A 186 -7.64 -10.75 -5.02
N VAL A 187 -8.41 -11.79 -4.74
CA VAL A 187 -9.88 -11.71 -4.70
C VAL A 187 -10.34 -10.67 -3.67
N THR A 188 -9.72 -10.67 -2.49
CA THR A 188 -10.03 -9.69 -1.44
C THR A 188 -9.67 -8.27 -1.90
N ALA A 189 -8.53 -8.05 -2.55
CA ALA A 189 -8.14 -6.74 -3.07
C ALA A 189 -9.12 -6.21 -4.13
N PHE A 190 -9.65 -7.08 -5.00
CA PHE A 190 -10.61 -6.70 -6.04
C PHE A 190 -12.02 -6.43 -5.47
N PHE A 191 -12.48 -7.22 -4.51
CA PHE A 191 -13.88 -7.17 -4.04
C PHE A 191 -14.06 -6.54 -2.64
N GLY A 192 -12.98 -6.24 -1.92
CA GLY A 192 -13.05 -5.91 -0.48
C GLY A 192 -13.70 -4.57 -0.15
N THR A 193 -13.38 -3.51 -0.90
CA THR A 193 -14.12 -2.22 -0.83
C THR A 193 -15.20 -2.10 -1.88
N GLY A 194 -15.24 -3.05 -2.83
CA GLY A 194 -16.29 -3.15 -3.81
C GLY A 194 -17.64 -3.24 -3.11
N ASN A 195 -18.53 -2.31 -3.43
CA ASN A 195 -19.92 -2.39 -3.05
C ASN A 195 -20.47 -3.68 -3.68
N ILE A 196 -20.44 -4.82 -2.99
CA ILE A 196 -20.99 -6.09 -3.51
C ILE A 196 -22.49 -5.92 -3.86
N ALA A 197 -23.15 -4.94 -3.24
CA ALA A 197 -24.48 -4.49 -3.61
C ALA A 197 -24.57 -3.83 -5.00
N SER A 198 -23.50 -3.24 -5.56
CA SER A 198 -23.54 -2.63 -6.91
C SER A 198 -23.37 -3.63 -8.05
N ILE A 199 -22.82 -4.82 -7.79
CA ILE A 199 -22.86 -5.92 -8.77
C ILE A 199 -24.31 -6.44 -8.91
N ASN A 200 -25.09 -6.42 -7.83
CA ASN A 200 -26.54 -6.73 -7.84
C ASN A 200 -27.45 -5.52 -8.11
N SER A 201 -26.91 -4.29 -8.21
CA SER A 201 -27.68 -3.07 -8.51
C SER A 201 -27.57 -2.64 -9.99
N PHE A 202 -27.03 -3.50 -10.86
CA PHE A 202 -27.39 -3.46 -12.28
C PHE A 202 -28.84 -3.95 -12.42
N ASP A 203 -29.77 -3.14 -11.92
CA ASP A 203 -31.14 -3.16 -12.36
C ASP A 203 -31.17 -2.27 -13.62
N PRO A 204 -31.21 -2.84 -14.84
CA PRO A 204 -31.48 -2.05 -16.03
C PRO A 204 -32.96 -1.63 -15.94
N THR A 205 -33.26 -0.64 -15.12
CA THR A 205 -34.44 0.18 -15.34
C THR A 205 -34.15 0.98 -16.60
N SER A 206 -34.38 0.32 -17.74
CA SER A 206 -34.53 0.96 -19.03
C SER A 206 -35.68 1.94 -18.88
N VAL A 207 -35.33 3.21 -18.67
CA VAL A 207 -36.27 4.31 -18.69
C VAL A 207 -36.91 4.31 -20.08
N TYR A 208 -38.17 3.91 -20.16
CA TYR A 208 -39.07 4.25 -21.25
C TYR A 208 -39.83 5.53 -20.86
#